data_AF-A0A8T5I9L5-F1
#
_entry.id   AF-A0A8T5I9L5-F1
#
_cell.length_a   1.000
_cell.length_b   1.000
_cell.length_c   1.000
_cell.angle_alpha   90.00
_cell.angle_beta   90.00
_cell.angle_gamma   90.00
#
_symmetry.space_group_name_H-M   'P 1'
#
loop_
_entity.id
_entity.type
_entity.pdbx_description
1 polymer ?
#
loop_
_entity_poly.entity_id
_entity_poly.type
_entity_poly.pdbx_seq_one_letter_code
_entity_poly.pdbx_strand_id
1 'polypeptide(L)'
;MSDARVMFLVWFILIAIIVALILIVIETRVRKKQESKVKVVKVATPAEEVDSFLSKKVSVKSKLKFIGKTAKSYFRNKYGMPSNLDYFKLVAEFEKGKNELEADFCEKMFKAYYSGAEISEEDVSLLGKMFAKIVDKREGIKDVARSPGFFSRFDELVSRGFIAISNKVEGYVDARKEDMERHGRRLMKGDYEMIRWVRRAIAYGYDKVKVEKLLRDGKRSNAEVRKFLIAYDKEAGKSPVQSIPNNGIAKTIVGRQKKRLEKMEVLSSS
;
A
#
# COMPACT_ATOMS: atom_id res chain seq x y z
N MET A 1 61.83 -35.09 58.84
CA MET A 1 60.96 -34.01 58.32
C MET A 1 59.54 -34.51 58.44
N SER A 2 58.66 -33.77 59.14
CA SER A 2 57.45 -34.34 59.74
C SER A 2 56.35 -34.66 58.71
N ASP A 3 55.87 -35.89 58.73
CA ASP A 3 54.69 -36.38 57.97
C ASP A 3 53.46 -35.49 58.16
N ALA A 4 53.34 -34.81 59.29
CA ALA A 4 52.30 -33.82 59.56
C ALA A 4 52.25 -32.69 58.52
N ARG A 5 53.39 -32.23 57.99
CA ARG A 5 53.44 -31.19 56.94
C ARG A 5 52.92 -31.71 55.60
N VAL A 6 53.27 -32.95 55.26
CA VAL A 6 52.81 -33.61 54.04
C VAL A 6 51.31 -33.84 54.11
N MET A 7 50.81 -34.32 55.26
CA MET A 7 49.38 -34.58 55.48
C MET A 7 48.54 -33.30 55.42
N PHE A 8 49.05 -32.19 55.95
CA PHE A 8 48.42 -30.87 55.83
C PHE A 8 48.32 -30.39 54.39
N LEU A 9 49.38 -30.59 53.60
CA LEU A 9 49.45 -30.17 52.20
C LEU A 9 48.47 -30.98 51.34
N VAL A 10 48.36 -32.28 51.58
CA VAL A 10 47.36 -33.15 50.93
C VAL A 10 45.94 -32.69 51.24
N TRP A 11 45.62 -32.38 52.50
CA TRP A 11 44.30 -31.86 52.89
C TRP A 11 43.96 -30.53 52.21
N PHE A 12 44.93 -29.62 52.10
CA PHE A 12 44.75 -28.34 51.45
C PHE A 12 44.42 -28.50 49.96
N ILE A 13 45.12 -29.40 49.26
CA ILE A 13 44.84 -29.75 47.85
C ILE A 13 43.42 -30.31 47.71
N LEU A 14 43.01 -31.19 48.62
CA LEU A 14 41.67 -31.80 48.61
C LEU A 14 40.57 -30.76 48.78
N ILE A 15 40.75 -29.81 49.70
CA ILE A 15 39.82 -28.69 49.90
C ILE A 15 39.77 -27.80 48.65
N ALA A 16 40.91 -27.50 48.03
CA ALA A 16 40.97 -26.67 46.82
C ALA A 16 40.19 -27.31 45.65
N ILE A 17 40.29 -28.64 45.48
CA ILE A 17 39.51 -29.39 44.47
C ILE A 17 38.01 -29.28 44.74
N ILE A 18 37.58 -29.42 46.01
CA ILE A 18 36.17 -29.30 46.39
C ILE A 18 35.65 -27.89 46.09
N VAL A 19 36.42 -26.84 46.42
CA VAL A 19 36.05 -25.45 46.12
C VAL A 19 35.93 -25.22 44.61
N ALA A 20 36.86 -25.74 43.81
CA ALA A 20 36.80 -25.64 42.36
C ALA A 20 35.54 -26.31 41.77
N LEU A 21 35.18 -27.49 42.27
CA LEU A 21 33.95 -28.18 41.85
C LEU A 21 32.69 -27.37 42.19
N ILE A 22 32.64 -26.76 43.39
CA ILE A 22 31.52 -25.90 43.79
C ILE A 22 31.41 -24.69 42.86
N LEU A 23 32.52 -24.04 42.53
CA LEU A 23 32.55 -22.90 41.60
C LEU A 23 32.05 -23.28 40.20
N ILE A 24 32.48 -24.45 39.68
CA ILE A 24 32.00 -24.97 38.38
C ILE A 24 30.48 -25.18 38.40
N VAL A 25 29.93 -25.75 39.49
CA VAL A 25 28.49 -25.98 39.61
C VAL A 25 27.72 -24.65 39.66
N ILE A 26 28.22 -23.66 40.39
CA ILE A 26 27.63 -22.32 40.47
C ILE A 26 27.64 -21.66 39.09
N GLU A 27 28.78 -21.65 38.39
CA GLU A 27 28.90 -21.07 37.05
C GLU A 27 27.94 -21.74 36.07
N THR A 28 27.86 -23.08 36.11
CA THR A 28 26.96 -23.85 35.24
C THR A 28 25.49 -23.49 35.50
N ARG A 29 25.08 -23.32 36.77
CA ARG A 29 23.71 -22.90 37.10
C ARG A 29 23.42 -21.45 36.68
N VAL A 30 24.39 -20.54 36.83
CA VAL A 30 24.25 -19.15 36.41
C VAL A 30 24.16 -19.04 34.89
N ARG A 31 25.02 -19.74 34.13
CA ARG A 31 24.95 -19.81 32.67
C ARG A 31 23.61 -20.35 32.19
N LYS A 32 23.10 -21.44 32.77
CA LYS A 32 21.76 -21.97 32.43
C LYS A 32 20.63 -20.96 32.69
N LYS A 33 20.69 -20.19 33.77
CA LYS A 33 19.72 -19.12 34.06
C LYS A 33 19.85 -17.92 33.11
N GLN A 34 21.05 -17.61 32.64
CA GLN A 34 21.26 -16.57 31.63
C GLN A 34 20.78 -17.01 30.26
N GLU A 35 21.08 -18.24 29.84
CA GLU A 35 20.61 -18.80 28.56
C GLU A 35 19.08 -18.94 28.53
N SER A 36 18.43 -19.30 29.63
CA SER A 36 16.95 -19.34 29.67
C SER A 36 16.33 -17.95 29.61
N LYS A 37 16.93 -16.94 30.25
CA LYS A 37 16.48 -15.54 30.11
C LYS A 37 16.73 -14.97 28.71
N VAL A 38 17.85 -15.33 28.07
CA VAL A 38 18.16 -14.93 26.69
C VAL A 38 17.27 -15.66 25.68
N LYS A 39 16.91 -16.92 25.92
CA LYS A 39 15.96 -17.66 25.06
C LYS A 39 14.51 -17.17 25.18
N VAL A 40 14.13 -16.58 26.32
CA VAL A 40 12.76 -16.07 26.56
C VAL A 40 12.54 -14.65 26.05
N VAL A 41 13.60 -13.93 25.65
CA VAL A 41 13.47 -12.56 25.07
C VAL A 41 14.25 -12.42 23.77
N LYS A 42 14.27 -13.47 22.94
CA LYS A 42 14.35 -13.21 21.50
C LYS A 42 12.95 -12.76 21.10
N VAL A 43 12.73 -11.44 21.15
CA VAL A 43 11.54 -10.83 20.54
C VAL A 43 11.56 -11.31 19.09
N ALA A 44 10.61 -12.18 18.74
CA ALA A 44 10.54 -12.74 17.39
C ALA A 44 10.60 -11.57 16.41
N THR A 45 11.49 -11.67 15.42
CA THR A 45 11.56 -10.60 14.43
C THR A 45 10.20 -10.54 13.71
N PRO A 46 9.79 -9.38 13.20
CA PRO A 46 8.54 -9.29 12.43
C PRO A 46 8.49 -10.29 11.27
N ALA A 47 9.66 -10.66 10.70
CA ALA A 47 9.78 -11.71 9.70
C ALA A 47 9.48 -13.11 10.27
N GLU A 48 10.07 -13.48 11.41
CA GLU A 48 9.80 -14.75 12.11
C GLU A 48 8.33 -14.87 12.55
N GLU A 49 7.71 -13.77 12.98
CA GLU A 49 6.28 -13.73 13.29
C GLU A 49 5.42 -14.05 12.06
N VAL A 50 5.77 -13.50 10.90
CA VAL A 50 5.07 -13.79 9.65
C VAL A 50 5.28 -15.25 9.23
N ASP A 51 6.51 -15.75 9.25
CA ASP A 51 6.81 -17.12 8.82
C ASP A 51 6.12 -18.17 9.72
N SER A 52 6.18 -17.98 11.03
CA SER A 52 5.48 -18.82 12.00
C SER A 52 3.95 -18.74 11.87
N PHE A 53 3.40 -17.63 11.37
CA PHE A 53 1.97 -17.53 11.10
C PHE A 53 1.58 -18.19 9.77
N LEU A 54 2.44 -18.11 8.75
CA LEU A 54 2.21 -18.70 7.43
C LEU A 54 2.18 -20.23 7.45
N SER A 55 2.93 -20.86 8.34
CA SER A 55 2.91 -22.32 8.54
C SER A 55 1.62 -22.83 9.20
N LYS A 56 0.79 -21.95 9.78
CA LYS A 56 -0.48 -22.35 10.42
C LYS A 56 -1.54 -22.67 9.36
N LYS A 57 -2.38 -23.66 9.65
CA LYS A 57 -3.54 -24.05 8.82
C LYS A 57 -4.71 -23.05 9.00
N VAL A 58 -4.50 -21.83 8.54
CA VAL A 58 -5.48 -20.72 8.55
C VAL A 58 -5.80 -20.28 7.12
N SER A 59 -6.94 -19.61 6.93
CA SER A 59 -7.37 -19.16 5.60
C SER A 59 -6.41 -18.14 4.98
N VAL A 60 -6.28 -18.17 3.65
CA VAL A 60 -5.44 -17.26 2.85
C VAL A 60 -5.71 -15.79 3.20
N LYS A 61 -6.99 -15.42 3.31
CA LYS A 61 -7.41 -14.07 3.72
C LYS A 61 -6.90 -13.66 5.10
N SER A 62 -6.84 -14.60 6.04
CA SER A 62 -6.33 -14.35 7.40
C SER A 62 -4.80 -14.21 7.39
N LYS A 63 -4.09 -15.03 6.61
CA LYS A 63 -2.64 -14.92 6.40
C LYS A 63 -2.28 -13.55 5.78
N LEU A 64 -3.00 -13.14 4.74
CA LEU A 64 -2.81 -11.84 4.11
C LEU A 64 -3.08 -10.68 5.08
N LYS A 65 -4.17 -10.76 5.85
CA LYS A 65 -4.51 -9.76 6.89
C LYS A 65 -3.41 -9.67 7.95
N PHE A 66 -2.85 -10.81 8.35
CA PHE A 66 -1.75 -10.86 9.31
C PHE A 66 -0.50 -10.17 8.76
N ILE A 67 -0.03 -10.59 7.57
CA ILE A 67 1.11 -9.95 6.88
C ILE A 67 0.90 -8.44 6.81
N GLY A 68 -0.29 -8.00 6.38
CA GLY A 68 -0.56 -6.59 6.20
C GLY A 68 -0.56 -5.79 7.50
N LYS A 69 -1.02 -6.38 8.60
CA LYS A 69 -0.96 -5.75 9.93
C LYS A 69 0.49 -5.66 10.41
N THR A 70 1.25 -6.74 10.30
CA THR A 70 2.65 -6.82 10.74
C THR A 70 3.52 -5.86 9.93
N ALA A 71 3.36 -5.81 8.61
CA ALA A 71 4.08 -4.90 7.74
C ALA A 71 3.79 -3.43 8.04
N LYS A 72 2.52 -3.05 8.24
CA LYS A 72 2.16 -1.67 8.62
C LYS A 72 2.74 -1.26 9.98
N SER A 73 2.74 -2.18 10.95
CA SER A 73 3.39 -1.96 12.25
C SER A 73 4.89 -1.73 12.09
N TYR A 74 5.54 -2.58 11.28
CA TYR A 74 6.95 -2.45 10.95
C TYR A 74 7.27 -1.13 10.26
N PHE A 75 6.48 -0.73 9.25
CA PHE A 75 6.68 0.53 8.53
C PHE A 75 6.49 1.76 9.43
N ARG A 76 5.53 1.70 10.34
CA ARG A 76 5.36 2.73 11.37
C ARG A 76 6.61 2.86 12.23
N ASN A 77 7.13 1.74 12.74
CA ASN A 77 8.24 1.75 13.67
C ASN A 77 9.57 2.13 12.99
N LYS A 78 9.80 1.69 11.74
CA LYS A 78 11.09 1.90 11.04
C LYS A 78 11.13 3.15 10.18
N TYR A 79 10.01 3.59 9.62
CA TYR A 79 9.94 4.73 8.68
C TYR A 79 9.08 5.88 9.22
N GLY A 80 8.48 5.75 10.41
CA GLY A 80 7.61 6.78 10.97
C GLY A 80 6.26 6.91 10.25
N MET A 81 5.88 5.92 9.45
CA MET A 81 4.66 5.98 8.62
C MET A 81 3.40 5.78 9.47
N PRO A 82 2.32 6.54 9.25
CA PRO A 82 1.04 6.28 9.90
C PRO A 82 0.47 4.91 9.51
N SER A 83 0.06 4.11 10.50
CA SER A 83 -0.47 2.75 10.28
C SER A 83 -1.81 2.71 9.53
N ASN A 84 -2.51 3.84 9.48
CA ASN A 84 -3.77 4.01 8.74
C ASN A 84 -3.57 4.35 7.26
N LEU A 85 -2.33 4.50 6.77
CA LEU A 85 -2.10 4.72 5.34
C LEU A 85 -2.49 3.49 4.51
N ASP A 86 -3.13 3.75 3.38
CA ASP A 86 -3.40 2.74 2.37
C ASP A 86 -2.11 2.36 1.64
N TYR A 87 -2.03 1.12 1.17
CA TYR A 87 -0.87 0.61 0.44
C TYR A 87 -0.53 1.46 -0.79
N PHE A 88 -1.52 1.99 -1.50
CA PHE A 88 -1.31 2.91 -2.61
C PHE A 88 -0.51 4.17 -2.20
N LYS A 89 -0.79 4.73 -1.03
CA LYS A 89 -0.04 5.89 -0.50
C LYS A 89 1.36 5.49 -0.05
N LEU A 90 1.49 4.30 0.56
CA LEU A 90 2.79 3.76 0.96
C LEU A 90 3.71 3.54 -0.24
N VAL A 91 3.20 3.07 -1.39
CA VAL A 91 3.98 2.96 -2.63
C VAL A 91 4.62 4.30 -3.00
N ALA A 92 3.81 5.36 -3.09
CA ALA A 92 4.31 6.69 -3.45
C ALA A 92 5.35 7.23 -2.46
N GLU A 93 5.18 6.98 -1.16
CA GLU A 93 6.15 7.40 -0.14
C GLU A 93 7.47 6.60 -0.24
N PHE A 94 7.40 5.29 -0.50
CA PHE A 94 8.59 4.45 -0.66
C PHE A 94 9.35 4.73 -1.97
N GLU A 95 8.64 5.02 -3.06
CA GLU A 95 9.25 5.44 -4.34
C GLU A 95 10.01 6.76 -4.18
N LYS A 96 9.44 7.76 -3.50
CA LYS A 96 10.14 9.01 -3.18
C LYS A 96 11.42 8.77 -2.38
N GLY A 97 11.36 7.81 -1.45
CA GLY A 97 12.49 7.40 -0.62
C GLY A 97 13.48 6.46 -1.30
N LYS A 98 13.31 6.12 -2.59
CA LYS A 98 14.11 5.13 -3.32
C LYS A 98 14.18 3.75 -2.63
N ASN A 99 13.09 3.37 -1.96
CA ASN A 99 12.94 2.09 -1.26
C ASN A 99 12.13 1.12 -2.14
N GLU A 100 12.74 0.65 -3.23
CA GLU A 100 12.05 -0.09 -4.29
C GLU A 100 11.44 -1.42 -3.82
N LEU A 101 12.08 -2.13 -2.89
CA LEU A 101 11.56 -3.40 -2.37
C LEU A 101 10.27 -3.20 -1.57
N GLU A 102 10.25 -2.16 -0.74
CA GLU A 102 9.10 -1.77 0.06
C GLU A 102 7.95 -1.28 -0.84
N ALA A 103 8.27 -0.54 -1.90
CA ALA A 103 7.31 -0.13 -2.91
C ALA A 103 6.69 -1.34 -3.64
N ASP A 104 7.49 -2.28 -4.16
CA ASP A 104 7.00 -3.50 -4.83
C ASP A 104 6.14 -4.35 -3.89
N PHE A 105 6.57 -4.51 -2.64
CA PHE A 105 5.77 -5.21 -1.62
C PHE A 105 4.41 -4.52 -1.40
N CYS A 106 4.41 -3.19 -1.24
CA CYS A 106 3.17 -2.44 -1.03
C CYS A 106 2.25 -2.52 -2.27
N GLU A 107 2.81 -2.51 -3.47
CA GLU A 107 2.05 -2.62 -4.71
C GLU A 107 1.38 -4.00 -4.83
N LYS A 108 2.11 -5.08 -4.52
CA LYS A 108 1.56 -6.45 -4.51
C LYS A 108 0.52 -6.64 -3.41
N MET A 109 0.74 -6.06 -2.23
CA MET A 109 -0.27 -6.04 -1.16
C MET A 109 -1.53 -5.30 -1.60
N PHE A 110 -1.41 -4.15 -2.28
CA PHE A 110 -2.55 -3.43 -2.82
C PHE A 110 -3.33 -4.29 -3.84
N LYS A 111 -2.63 -4.91 -4.80
CA LYS A 111 -3.26 -5.81 -5.78
C LYS A 111 -3.99 -6.97 -5.09
N ALA A 112 -3.35 -7.58 -4.09
CA ALA A 112 -3.94 -8.65 -3.30
C ALA A 112 -5.25 -8.21 -2.62
N TYR A 113 -5.29 -7.02 -2.00
CA TYR A 113 -6.52 -6.56 -1.32
C TYR A 113 -7.65 -6.12 -2.24
N TYR A 114 -7.34 -5.52 -3.40
CA TYR A 114 -8.33 -4.75 -4.17
C TYR A 114 -8.58 -5.28 -5.59
N SER A 115 -7.81 -6.24 -6.10
CA SER A 115 -8.02 -6.74 -7.47
C SER A 115 -9.29 -7.57 -7.66
N GLY A 116 -9.90 -8.05 -6.57
CA GLY A 116 -11.03 -8.98 -6.62
C GLY A 116 -10.67 -10.37 -7.14
N ALA A 117 -9.43 -10.60 -7.56
CA ALA A 117 -8.92 -11.91 -7.94
C ALA A 117 -8.76 -12.80 -6.71
N GLU A 118 -9.02 -14.09 -6.87
CA GLU A 118 -8.69 -15.08 -5.84
C GLU A 118 -7.18 -15.15 -5.68
N ILE A 119 -6.73 -15.03 -4.43
CA ILE A 119 -5.31 -15.04 -4.08
C ILE A 119 -4.96 -16.48 -3.73
N SER A 120 -3.89 -17.01 -4.34
CA SER A 120 -3.40 -18.34 -4.04
C SER A 120 -2.59 -18.38 -2.73
N GLU A 121 -2.36 -19.57 -2.19
CA GLU A 121 -1.51 -19.71 -1.00
C GLU A 121 -0.04 -19.39 -1.32
N GLU A 122 0.38 -19.67 -2.55
CA GLU A 122 1.69 -19.35 -3.11
C GLU A 122 1.93 -17.84 -3.16
N ASP A 123 0.94 -17.06 -3.60
CA ASP A 123 1.03 -15.59 -3.64
C ASP A 123 1.24 -14.99 -2.24
N VAL A 124 0.53 -15.53 -1.25
CA VAL A 124 0.67 -15.10 0.14
C VAL A 124 2.03 -15.51 0.72
N SER A 125 2.53 -16.70 0.38
CA SER A 125 3.88 -17.11 0.75
C SER A 125 4.94 -16.20 0.13
N LEU A 126 4.77 -15.82 -1.13
CA LEU A 126 5.66 -14.89 -1.84
C LEU A 126 5.67 -13.51 -1.16
N LEU A 127 4.51 -12.98 -0.79
CA LEU A 127 4.39 -11.73 -0.02
C LEU A 127 5.11 -11.82 1.33
N GLY A 128 4.97 -12.95 2.04
CA GLY A 128 5.69 -13.21 3.28
C GLY A 128 7.21 -13.18 3.10
N LYS A 129 7.72 -13.85 2.06
CA LYS A 129 9.16 -13.86 1.73
C LYS A 129 9.68 -12.47 1.34
N MET A 130 8.90 -11.70 0.59
CA MET A 130 9.25 -10.31 0.28
C MET A 130 9.34 -9.45 1.54
N PHE A 131 8.38 -9.61 2.46
CA PHE A 131 8.41 -8.90 3.73
C PHE A 131 9.62 -9.30 4.58
N ALA A 132 9.93 -10.59 4.69
CA ALA A 132 11.14 -11.07 5.38
C ALA A 132 12.40 -10.42 4.79
N LYS A 133 12.54 -10.40 3.45
CA LYS A 133 13.67 -9.75 2.77
C LYS A 133 13.78 -8.25 3.09
N ILE A 134 12.66 -7.54 3.23
CA ILE A 134 12.64 -6.12 3.63
C ILE A 134 13.17 -5.97 5.06
N VAL A 135 12.71 -6.82 5.97
CA VAL A 135 13.18 -6.83 7.37
C VAL A 135 14.68 -7.15 7.42
N ASP A 136 15.12 -8.21 6.76
CA ASP A 136 16.52 -8.65 6.72
C ASP A 136 17.45 -7.60 6.13
N LYS A 137 17.06 -6.95 5.01
CA LYS A 137 17.87 -5.89 4.40
C LYS A 137 18.08 -4.71 5.35
N ARG A 138 17.09 -4.39 6.19
CA ARG A 138 17.11 -3.24 7.11
C ARG A 138 17.76 -3.57 8.45
N GLU A 139 17.48 -4.74 8.99
CA GLU A 139 17.94 -5.21 10.31
C GLU A 139 19.29 -5.90 10.20
N GLY A 140 19.56 -6.64 9.12
CA GLY A 140 20.85 -7.26 8.83
C GLY A 140 22.00 -6.26 8.72
N ILE A 141 21.74 -5.01 8.28
CA ILE A 141 22.76 -3.94 8.33
C ILE A 141 23.23 -3.65 9.77
N LYS A 142 22.43 -3.96 10.79
CA LYS A 142 22.80 -3.77 12.20
C LYS A 142 23.49 -4.97 12.83
N ASP A 143 23.28 -6.18 12.32
CA ASP A 143 23.77 -7.44 12.92
C ASP A 143 24.91 -8.13 12.17
N VAL A 144 25.38 -7.61 11.02
CA VAL A 144 26.54 -8.14 10.26
C VAL A 144 27.87 -8.11 11.06
N ALA A 145 27.89 -7.61 12.30
CA ALA A 145 29.01 -7.82 13.22
C ALA A 145 29.03 -9.23 13.87
N ARG A 146 27.98 -10.06 13.78
CA ARG A 146 27.91 -11.35 14.48
C ARG A 146 27.24 -12.47 13.67
N SER A 147 28.09 -13.23 12.99
CA SER A 147 27.92 -14.61 12.49
C SER A 147 27.49 -14.80 11.02
N PRO A 148 28.39 -15.35 10.17
CA PRO A 148 28.05 -15.85 8.85
C PRO A 148 27.52 -17.29 8.95
N GLY A 149 26.29 -17.53 8.52
CA GLY A 149 25.77 -18.90 8.45
C GLY A 149 24.47 -18.98 7.66
N PHE A 150 24.48 -19.76 6.60
CA PHE A 150 23.33 -20.23 5.81
C PHE A 150 22.84 -19.37 4.63
N PHE A 151 22.62 -18.06 4.76
CA PHE A 151 21.99 -17.28 3.68
C PHE A 151 22.89 -16.85 2.51
N SER A 152 24.22 -16.86 2.68
CA SER A 152 25.16 -16.37 1.65
C SER A 152 25.17 -17.20 0.36
N ARG A 153 24.78 -18.49 0.41
CA ARG A 153 24.66 -19.33 -0.79
C ARG A 153 23.32 -19.15 -1.52
N PHE A 154 22.29 -18.66 -0.83
CA PHE A 154 20.97 -18.39 -1.43
C PHE A 154 20.93 -17.02 -2.11
N ASP A 155 21.68 -16.05 -1.59
CA ASP A 155 21.77 -14.72 -2.17
C ASP A 155 22.26 -14.75 -3.63
N GLU A 156 23.20 -15.63 -3.98
CA GLU A 156 23.74 -15.70 -5.35
C GLU A 156 22.76 -16.27 -6.38
N LEU A 157 21.88 -17.19 -5.97
CA LEU A 157 20.84 -17.78 -6.83
C LEU A 157 19.64 -16.85 -7.00
N VAL A 158 19.22 -16.17 -5.91
CA VAL A 158 18.08 -15.25 -5.93
C VAL A 158 18.42 -13.96 -6.66
N SER A 159 19.64 -13.42 -6.52
CA SER A 159 20.07 -12.20 -7.21
C SER A 159 20.12 -12.37 -8.74
N ARG A 160 20.61 -13.51 -9.25
CA ARG A 160 20.59 -13.80 -10.71
C ARG A 160 19.17 -13.95 -11.26
N GLY A 161 18.26 -14.56 -10.49
CA GLY A 161 16.84 -14.64 -10.85
C GLY A 161 16.14 -13.27 -10.81
N PHE A 162 16.47 -12.43 -9.83
CA PHE A 162 15.88 -11.10 -9.65
C PHE A 162 16.32 -10.09 -10.72
N ILE A 163 17.56 -10.14 -11.23
CA ILE A 163 18.00 -9.22 -12.28
C ILE A 163 17.19 -9.46 -13.57
N ALA A 164 17.02 -10.73 -13.96
CA ALA A 164 16.23 -11.11 -15.12
C ALA A 164 14.73 -10.77 -14.97
N ILE A 165 14.19 -10.85 -13.74
CA ILE A 165 12.81 -10.46 -13.44
C ILE A 165 12.67 -8.94 -13.37
N SER A 166 13.63 -8.21 -12.80
CA SER A 166 13.57 -6.76 -12.62
C SER A 166 13.51 -6.01 -13.95
N ASN A 167 14.31 -6.41 -14.94
CA ASN A 167 14.26 -5.82 -16.29
C ASN A 167 12.93 -6.11 -17.01
N LYS A 168 12.30 -7.25 -16.70
CA LYS A 168 10.98 -7.60 -17.23
C LYS A 168 9.85 -6.86 -16.51
N VAL A 169 10.08 -6.51 -15.24
CA VAL A 169 9.16 -5.73 -14.41
C VAL A 169 9.26 -4.24 -14.73
N GLU A 170 10.42 -3.66 -15.01
CA GLU A 170 10.54 -2.26 -15.44
C GLU A 170 9.71 -1.98 -16.69
N GLY A 171 9.82 -2.82 -17.73
CA GLY A 171 8.98 -2.68 -18.93
C GLY A 171 7.49 -2.86 -18.66
N TYR A 172 7.11 -3.67 -17.66
CA TYR A 172 5.71 -3.87 -17.27
C TYR A 172 5.17 -2.72 -16.41
N VAL A 173 6.01 -2.15 -15.55
CA VAL A 173 5.68 -0.99 -14.69
C VAL A 173 5.51 0.25 -15.54
N ASP A 174 6.38 0.48 -16.53
CA ASP A 174 6.24 1.62 -17.45
C ASP A 174 4.98 1.51 -18.31
N ALA A 175 4.72 0.33 -18.90
CA ALA A 175 3.50 0.09 -19.66
C ALA A 175 2.23 0.25 -18.80
N ARG A 176 2.28 -0.18 -17.53
CA ARG A 176 1.13 -0.09 -16.61
C ARG A 176 0.94 1.31 -16.03
N LYS A 177 2.02 2.05 -15.77
CA LYS A 177 1.98 3.46 -15.39
C LYS A 177 1.35 4.27 -16.52
N GLU A 178 1.74 3.99 -17.76
CA GLU A 178 1.13 4.62 -18.92
C GLU A 178 -0.37 4.28 -19.03
N ASP A 179 -0.77 3.03 -18.77
CA ASP A 179 -2.18 2.64 -18.83
C ASP A 179 -3.02 3.24 -17.68
N MET A 180 -2.47 3.30 -16.46
CA MET A 180 -3.11 4.02 -15.34
C MET A 180 -3.22 5.52 -15.61
N GLU A 181 -2.21 6.15 -16.19
CA GLU A 181 -2.28 7.56 -16.61
C GLU A 181 -3.28 7.77 -17.75
N ARG A 182 -3.36 6.86 -18.72
CA ARG A 182 -4.37 6.91 -19.80
C ARG A 182 -5.78 6.74 -19.22
N HIS A 183 -5.98 5.81 -18.29
CA HIS A 183 -7.25 5.61 -17.62
C HIS A 183 -7.65 6.80 -16.75
N GLY A 184 -6.71 7.36 -15.97
CA GLY A 184 -6.90 8.58 -15.20
C GLY A 184 -7.25 9.78 -16.09
N ARG A 185 -6.59 9.93 -17.25
CA ARG A 185 -6.92 10.97 -18.25
C ARG A 185 -8.32 10.78 -18.84
N ARG A 186 -8.77 9.55 -19.09
CA ARG A 186 -10.14 9.26 -19.57
C ARG A 186 -11.19 9.61 -18.53
N LEU A 187 -10.97 9.25 -17.26
CA LEU A 187 -11.86 9.60 -16.15
C LEU A 187 -11.93 11.12 -15.97
N MET A 188 -10.80 11.81 -15.98
CA MET A 188 -10.74 13.29 -15.91
C MET A 188 -11.46 13.97 -17.08
N LYS A 189 -11.35 13.43 -18.30
CA LYS A 189 -12.10 13.94 -19.47
C LYS A 189 -13.61 13.75 -19.29
N GLY A 190 -14.04 12.58 -18.83
CA GLY A 190 -15.45 12.31 -18.55
C GLY A 190 -16.03 13.24 -17.47
N ASP A 191 -15.28 13.43 -16.38
CA ASP A 191 -15.67 14.35 -15.31
C ASP A 191 -15.69 15.82 -15.78
N TYR A 192 -14.73 16.21 -16.63
CA TYR A 192 -14.68 17.56 -17.20
C TYR A 192 -15.88 17.83 -18.14
N GLU A 193 -16.22 16.90 -19.01
CA GLU A 193 -17.39 17.02 -19.89
C GLU A 193 -18.69 17.08 -19.10
N MET A 194 -18.81 16.25 -18.06
CA MET A 194 -19.93 16.28 -17.11
C MET A 194 -20.07 17.67 -16.48
N ILE A 195 -19.00 18.20 -15.87
CA ILE A 195 -19.00 19.52 -15.23
C ILE A 195 -19.34 20.61 -16.24
N ARG A 196 -18.77 20.56 -17.45
CA ARG A 196 -19.05 21.52 -18.52
C ARG A 196 -20.51 21.49 -18.97
N TRP A 197 -21.12 20.31 -19.03
CA TRP A 197 -22.53 20.16 -19.35
C TRP A 197 -23.42 20.71 -18.23
N VAL A 198 -23.10 20.40 -16.96
CA VAL A 198 -23.80 20.92 -15.78
C VAL A 198 -23.78 22.44 -15.74
N ARG A 199 -22.61 23.07 -15.97
CA ARG A 199 -22.49 24.54 -16.04
C ARG A 199 -23.37 25.14 -17.12
N ARG A 200 -23.46 24.49 -18.28
CA ARG A 200 -24.35 24.94 -19.37
C ARG A 200 -25.82 24.81 -18.97
N ALA A 201 -26.22 23.72 -18.34
CA ALA A 201 -27.59 23.54 -17.85
C ALA A 201 -27.99 24.63 -16.85
N ILE A 202 -27.09 24.96 -15.91
CA ILE A 202 -27.28 26.07 -14.95
C ILE A 202 -27.38 27.41 -15.70
N ALA A 203 -26.49 27.68 -16.66
CA ALA A 203 -26.52 28.91 -17.45
C ALA A 203 -27.79 29.07 -18.30
N TYR A 204 -28.42 27.97 -18.71
CA TYR A 204 -29.72 27.96 -19.39
C TYR A 204 -30.91 28.06 -18.41
N GLY A 205 -30.67 28.12 -17.10
CA GLY A 205 -31.72 28.22 -16.08
C GLY A 205 -32.52 26.92 -15.89
N TYR A 206 -31.93 25.75 -16.16
CA TYR A 206 -32.59 24.49 -15.86
C TYR A 206 -32.55 24.20 -14.36
N ASP A 207 -33.70 23.88 -13.77
CA ASP A 207 -33.76 23.43 -12.39
C ASP A 207 -33.26 21.99 -12.25
N LYS A 208 -32.93 21.61 -11.00
CA LYS A 208 -32.38 20.29 -10.69
C LYS A 208 -33.30 19.15 -11.15
N VAL A 209 -34.61 19.34 -11.03
CA VAL A 209 -35.62 18.35 -11.41
C VAL A 209 -35.64 18.13 -12.92
N LYS A 210 -35.57 19.19 -13.72
CA LYS A 210 -35.48 19.09 -15.18
C LYS A 210 -34.15 18.47 -15.62
N VAL A 211 -33.05 18.81 -14.95
CA VAL A 211 -31.76 18.16 -15.19
C VAL A 211 -31.84 16.66 -14.90
N GLU A 212 -32.41 16.24 -13.76
CA GLU A 212 -32.61 14.83 -13.46
C GLU A 212 -33.44 14.12 -14.54
N LYS A 213 -34.56 14.72 -14.96
CA LYS A 213 -35.43 14.16 -16.00
C LYS A 213 -34.71 14.00 -17.34
N LEU A 214 -33.88 14.98 -17.73
CA LEU A 214 -33.07 14.92 -18.95
C LEU A 214 -31.97 13.84 -18.89
N LEU A 215 -31.45 13.57 -17.69
CA LEU A 215 -30.42 12.54 -17.49
C LEU A 215 -31.00 11.13 -17.41
N ARG A 216 -32.30 10.99 -17.10
CA ARG A 216 -33.02 9.71 -17.06
C ARG A 216 -33.57 9.29 -18.43
N ASP A 217 -32.89 9.64 -19.52
CA ASP A 217 -33.24 9.29 -20.90
C ASP A 217 -33.14 7.78 -21.23
N GLY A 218 -32.92 6.93 -20.23
CA GLY A 218 -32.77 5.48 -20.37
C GLY A 218 -31.36 5.02 -20.77
N LYS A 219 -30.45 5.95 -21.09
CA LYS A 219 -29.09 5.60 -21.52
C LYS A 219 -28.06 5.61 -20.38
N ARG A 220 -28.38 6.25 -19.27
CA ARG A 220 -27.45 6.44 -18.14
C ARG A 220 -27.87 5.63 -16.93
N SER A 221 -26.87 5.15 -16.19
CA SER A 221 -27.10 4.44 -14.94
C SER A 221 -27.54 5.40 -13.82
N ASN A 222 -28.32 4.91 -12.85
CA ASN A 222 -28.72 5.72 -11.67
C ASN A 222 -27.51 6.28 -10.90
N ALA A 223 -26.38 5.56 -10.90
CA ALA A 223 -25.14 6.02 -10.26
C ALA A 223 -24.53 7.23 -10.97
N GLU A 224 -24.54 7.24 -12.31
CA GLU A 224 -24.10 8.39 -13.09
C GLU A 224 -25.02 9.59 -12.89
N VAL A 225 -26.35 9.37 -12.91
CA VAL A 225 -27.32 10.45 -12.64
C VAL A 225 -27.04 11.10 -11.28
N ARG A 226 -26.80 10.30 -10.23
CA ARG A 226 -26.39 10.84 -8.91
C ARG A 226 -25.11 11.67 -8.96
N LYS A 227 -24.07 11.22 -9.69
CA LYS A 227 -22.83 12.00 -9.87
C LYS A 227 -23.10 13.36 -10.50
N PHE A 228 -23.92 13.41 -11.56
CA PHE A 228 -24.31 14.67 -12.20
C PHE A 228 -25.06 15.60 -11.24
N LEU A 229 -25.98 15.08 -10.42
CA LEU A 229 -26.73 15.88 -9.45
C LEU A 229 -25.85 16.43 -8.33
N ILE A 230 -24.87 15.66 -7.83
CA ILE A 230 -23.89 16.13 -6.85
C ILE A 230 -23.02 17.25 -7.45
N ALA A 231 -22.57 17.09 -8.69
CA ALA A 231 -21.81 18.11 -9.40
C ALA A 231 -22.65 19.38 -9.63
N TYR A 232 -23.95 19.22 -9.92
CA TYR A 232 -24.91 20.31 -10.06
C TYR A 232 -25.02 21.13 -8.77
N ASP A 233 -25.28 20.48 -7.63
CA ASP A 233 -25.40 21.18 -6.34
C ASP A 233 -24.12 21.97 -6.01
N LYS A 234 -22.96 21.38 -6.29
CA LYS A 234 -21.65 21.99 -6.05
C LYS A 234 -21.40 23.21 -6.95
N GLU A 235 -21.80 23.19 -8.21
CA GLU A 235 -21.57 24.30 -9.14
C GLU A 235 -22.66 25.38 -9.05
N ALA A 236 -23.90 25.01 -8.71
CA ALA A 236 -24.99 25.94 -8.44
C ALA A 236 -24.69 26.81 -7.20
N GLY A 237 -24.11 26.21 -6.15
CA GLY A 237 -23.70 26.94 -4.95
C GLY A 237 -22.50 27.89 -5.16
N LYS A 238 -21.72 27.71 -6.23
CA LYS A 238 -20.56 28.56 -6.56
C LYS A 238 -20.88 29.70 -7.52
N SER A 239 -21.93 29.57 -8.33
CA SER A 239 -22.31 30.64 -9.23
C SER A 239 -22.98 31.73 -8.40
N PRO A 240 -22.37 32.92 -8.23
CA PRO A 240 -23.15 34.05 -7.75
C PRO A 240 -24.27 34.21 -8.76
N VAL A 241 -25.52 34.10 -8.29
CA VAL A 241 -26.71 34.24 -9.12
C VAL A 241 -26.74 35.70 -9.60
N GLN A 242 -25.95 36.01 -10.62
CA GLN A 242 -26.22 37.13 -11.51
C GLN A 242 -27.47 36.69 -12.24
N SER A 243 -28.62 37.16 -11.77
CA SER A 243 -29.90 37.07 -12.44
C SER A 243 -29.72 37.67 -13.85
N ILE A 244 -29.38 36.84 -14.82
CA ILE A 244 -29.34 37.25 -16.22
C ILE A 244 -30.79 37.63 -16.56
N PRO A 245 -31.08 38.89 -16.91
CA PRO A 245 -32.44 39.32 -17.18
C PRO A 245 -32.96 38.49 -18.36
N ASN A 246 -33.98 37.70 -18.06
CA ASN A 246 -34.52 36.59 -18.88
C ASN A 246 -35.15 37.02 -20.22
N ASN A 247 -34.98 38.28 -20.62
CA ASN A 247 -35.70 38.90 -21.74
C ASN A 247 -34.88 39.10 -23.02
N GLY A 248 -33.55 38.91 -23.00
CA GLY A 248 -32.69 39.20 -24.16
C GLY A 248 -32.50 38.04 -25.14
N ILE A 249 -32.20 36.84 -24.63
CA ILE A 249 -31.70 35.74 -25.47
C ILE A 249 -32.84 35.11 -26.29
N ALA A 250 -34.03 34.95 -25.71
CA ALA A 250 -35.21 34.45 -26.43
C ALA A 250 -35.61 35.40 -27.58
N LYS A 251 -35.61 36.73 -27.35
CA LYS A 251 -35.86 37.73 -28.40
C LYS A 251 -34.84 37.66 -29.53
N THR A 252 -33.57 37.40 -29.21
CA THR A 252 -32.50 37.36 -30.23
C THR A 252 -32.58 36.10 -31.09
N ILE A 253 -32.95 34.95 -30.52
CA ILE A 253 -33.12 33.69 -31.26
C ILE A 253 -34.36 33.75 -32.16
N VAL A 254 -35.49 34.27 -31.64
CA VAL A 254 -36.72 34.46 -32.42
C VAL A 254 -36.50 35.46 -33.56
N GLY A 255 -35.77 36.56 -33.31
CA GLY A 255 -35.43 37.54 -34.34
C GLY A 255 -34.56 36.97 -35.47
N ARG A 256 -33.62 36.07 -35.16
CA ARG A 256 -32.79 35.41 -36.19
C ARG A 256 -33.58 34.39 -37.02
N GLN A 257 -34.53 33.68 -36.43
CA GLN A 257 -35.39 32.78 -37.20
C GLN A 257 -36.37 33.55 -38.09
N LYS A 258 -36.95 34.65 -37.59
CA LYS A 258 -37.84 35.50 -38.39
C LYS A 258 -37.13 36.08 -39.62
N LYS A 259 -35.90 36.60 -39.46
CA LYS A 259 -35.07 37.06 -40.59
C LYS A 259 -34.71 35.96 -41.60
N ARG A 260 -34.62 34.69 -41.18
CA ARG A 260 -34.36 33.57 -42.09
C ARG A 260 -35.60 33.20 -42.91
N LEU A 261 -36.78 33.26 -42.30
CA LEU A 261 -38.05 33.02 -43.01
C LEU A 261 -38.33 34.13 -44.01
N GLU A 262 -38.16 35.40 -43.62
CA GLU A 262 -38.30 36.55 -44.53
C GLU A 262 -37.34 36.43 -45.74
N LYS A 263 -36.10 35.95 -45.52
CA LYS A 263 -35.15 35.74 -46.62
C LYS A 263 -35.53 34.58 -47.54
N MET A 264 -36.23 33.56 -47.03
CA MET A 264 -36.73 32.45 -47.86
C MET A 264 -37.96 32.86 -48.68
N GLU A 265 -38.86 33.68 -48.12
CA GLU A 265 -40.04 34.20 -48.84
C GLU A 265 -39.63 35.12 -50.01
N VAL A 266 -38.60 35.95 -49.84
CA VAL A 266 -38.07 36.79 -50.92
C VAL A 266 -37.45 35.96 -52.05
N LEU A 267 -36.82 34.83 -51.72
CA LEU A 267 -36.24 33.91 -52.72
C LEU A 267 -37.29 33.06 -53.43
N SER A 268 -38.49 32.87 -52.85
CA SER A 268 -39.59 32.14 -53.51
C SER A 268 -40.48 33.02 -54.37
N SER A 269 -40.34 34.35 -54.30
CA SER A 269 -41.14 35.34 -55.03
C SER A 269 -40.38 36.05 -56.14
N SER A 270 -39.13 35.65 -56.41
CA SER A 270 -38.30 36.04 -57.55
C SER A 270 -38.20 34.89 -58.55
#